data_AF-A0A9X9A1E9-F1
#
_entry.id   AF-A0A9X9A1E9-F1
#
_cell.length_a   1.000
_cell.length_b   1.000
_cell.length_c   1.000
_cell.angle_alpha   90.00
_cell.angle_beta   90.00
_cell.angle_gamma   90.00
#
_symmetry.space_group_name_H-M   'P 1'
#
loop_
_entity.id
_entity.type
_entity.pdbx_description
1 polymer ?
#
loop_
_entity_poly.entity_id
_entity_poly.type
_entity_poly.pdbx_seq_one_letter_code
_entity_poly.pdbx_strand_id
1 'polypeptide(L)' 'QRAMTRILKKANVTNITIHGLRHTHAVLLLDAGYSMKEVQERLGHDSIQITSDIYAHISKELNKKSLSKYEEFAKHNLI' A
#
# COMPACT_ATOMS: atom_id res chain seq x y z
N GLN A 1 -15.46 -19.26 -4.45
CA GLN A 1 -15.55 -17.78 -4.30
C GLN A 1 -17.00 -17.21 -4.31
N ARG A 2 -18.08 -18.00 -4.16
CA ARG A 2 -19.47 -17.47 -4.25
C ARG A 2 -19.79 -16.37 -3.21
N ALA A 3 -19.26 -16.49 -1.99
CA ALA A 3 -19.47 -15.50 -0.94
C ALA A 3 -18.82 -14.15 -1.26
N MET A 4 -17.58 -14.14 -1.78
CA MET A 4 -16.86 -12.92 -2.16
C MET A 4 -17.62 -12.16 -3.23
N THR A 5 -17.99 -12.81 -4.33
CA THR A 5 -18.74 -12.18 -5.43
C THR A 5 -20.05 -11.55 -4.96
N ARG A 6 -20.78 -12.23 -4.05
CA ARG A 6 -22.01 -11.69 -3.46
C ARG A 6 -21.75 -10.42 -2.63
N ILE A 7 -20.71 -10.43 -1.81
CA ILE A 7 -20.32 -9.29 -0.97
C ILE A 7 -19.90 -8.10 -1.84
N LEU A 8 -19.05 -8.33 -2.84
CA LEU A 8 -18.59 -7.28 -3.77
C LEU A 8 -19.76 -6.66 -4.54
N LYS A 9 -20.70 -7.49 -5.01
CA LYS A 9 -21.92 -7.01 -5.67
C LYS A 9 -22.79 -6.17 -4.74
N LYS A 10 -22.93 -6.55 -3.46
CA LYS A 10 -23.67 -5.78 -2.46
C LYS A 10 -22.98 -4.46 -2.10
N ALA A 11 -21.65 -4.46 -2.04
CA ALA A 11 -20.83 -3.28 -1.76
C ALA A 11 -20.67 -2.36 -2.97
N ASN A 12 -21.17 -2.74 -4.15
CA ASN A 12 -21.04 -2.01 -5.41
C ASN A 12 -19.59 -1.63 -5.75
N VAL A 13 -18.67 -2.57 -5.52
CA VAL A 13 -17.24 -2.41 -5.83
C VAL A 13 -16.84 -3.33 -6.97
N THR A 14 -15.81 -2.90 -7.71
CA THR A 14 -15.22 -3.68 -8.81
C THR A 14 -14.81 -5.07 -8.33
N ASN A 15 -14.94 -6.05 -9.21
CA ASN A 15 -14.62 -7.43 -8.87
C ASN A 15 -13.12 -7.56 -8.54
N ILE A 16 -12.80 -7.87 -7.28
CA ILE A 16 -11.44 -8.02 -6.76
C ILE A 16 -11.27 -9.40 -6.10
N THR A 17 -10.07 -9.94 -6.19
CA THR A 17 -9.73 -11.22 -5.55
C THR A 17 -9.31 -11.00 -4.10
N ILE A 18 -9.27 -12.08 -3.30
CA ILE A 18 -8.73 -12.02 -1.93
C ILE A 18 -7.26 -11.56 -1.93
N HIS A 19 -6.48 -12.00 -2.92
CA HIS A 19 -5.11 -11.54 -3.11
C HIS A 19 -5.05 -10.05 -3.46
N GLY A 20 -5.96 -9.56 -4.30
CA GLY A 20 -6.09 -8.13 -4.59
C GLY A 20 -6.37 -7.30 -3.33
N LEU A 21 -7.26 -7.77 -2.45
CA LEU A 21 -7.51 -7.12 -1.16
C LEU A 21 -6.27 -7.13 -0.26
N ARG A 22 -5.50 -8.22 -0.23
CA ARG A 22 -4.22 -8.29 0.48
C ARG A 22 -3.22 -7.27 -0.06
N HIS A 23 -3.17 -7.09 -1.38
CA HIS A 23 -2.33 -6.06 -2.01
C HIS A 23 -2.76 -4.65 -1.61
N THR A 24 -4.07 -4.35 -1.70
CA THR A 24 -4.60 -3.06 -1.26
C THR A 24 -4.26 -2.78 0.20
N HIS A 25 -4.39 -3.76 1.09
CA HIS A 25 -4.06 -3.58 2.51
C HIS A 25 -2.58 -3.23 2.72
N ALA A 26 -1.67 -3.91 2.03
CA ALA A 26 -0.24 -3.65 2.13
C ALA A 26 0.14 -2.24 1.64
N VAL A 27 -0.45 -1.81 0.52
CA VAL A 27 -0.22 -0.47 -0.04
C VAL A 27 -0.72 0.61 0.91
N LEU A 28 -1.89 0.42 1.53
CA LEU A 28 -2.42 1.36 2.51
C LEU A 28 -1.54 1.47 3.76
N LEU A 29 -0.92 0.37 4.20
CA LEU A 29 0.03 0.40 5.31
C LEU A 29 1.29 1.21 4.93
N LEU A 30 1.82 1.02 3.73
CA LEU A 30 2.98 1.79 3.27
C LEU A 30 2.66 3.28 3.12
N ASP A 31 1.49 3.63 2.57
CA ASP A 31 1.04 5.02 2.45
C ASP A 31 0.81 5.67 3.82
N ALA A 32 0.40 4.89 4.82
CA ALA A 32 0.30 5.32 6.21
C ALA A 32 1.67 5.46 6.92
N GLY A 33 2.78 5.17 6.23
CA GLY A 33 4.14 5.37 6.74
C GLY A 33 4.77 4.16 7.43
N TYR A 34 4.12 2.99 7.41
CA TYR A 34 4.73 1.77 7.93
C TYR A 34 5.90 1.32 7.04
N SER A 35 6.93 0.77 7.65
CA SER A 35 8.07 0.22 6.94
C SER A 35 7.72 -1.10 6.23
N MET A 36 8.52 -1.42 5.21
CA MET A 36 8.40 -2.69 4.48
C MET A 36 8.50 -3.92 5.40
N LYS A 37 9.29 -3.83 6.47
CA LYS A 37 9.48 -4.91 7.45
C LYS A 37 8.22 -5.12 8.30
N GLU A 38 7.62 -4.04 8.79
CA GLU A 38 6.36 -4.10 9.53
C GLU A 38 5.22 -4.65 8.66
N VAL A 39 5.16 -4.24 7.38
CA VAL A 39 4.19 -4.78 6.43
C VAL A 39 4.42 -6.27 6.18
N GLN A 40 5.67 -6.71 6.02
CA GLN A 40 5.99 -8.14 5.86
C GLN A 40 5.52 -8.96 7.06
N GLU A 41 5.83 -8.52 8.28
CA GLU A 41 5.45 -9.19 9.52
C GLU A 41 3.94 -9.25 9.68
N ARG A 42 3.24 -8.13 9.41
CA ARG A 42 1.79 -8.05 9.45
C ARG A 42 1.10 -9.02 8.48
N LEU A 43 1.71 -9.26 7.32
CA LEU A 43 1.17 -10.18 6.31
C LEU A 43 1.61 -11.63 6.51
N GLY A 44 2.50 -11.91 7.48
CA GLY A 44 3.05 -13.25 7.73
C GLY A 44 3.77 -13.80 6.50
N HIS A 45 4.47 -12.95 5.75
CA HIS A 45 5.29 -13.41 4.62
C HIS A 45 6.63 -13.95 5.15
N ASP A 46 6.84 -15.25 5.01
CA ASP A 46 8.10 -15.91 5.41
C ASP A 46 9.31 -15.37 4.65
N SER A 47 9.10 -14.92 3.41
CA SER A 47 10.14 -14.28 2.59
C SER A 47 9.85 -12.79 2.36
N ILE A 48 10.82 -11.95 2.73
CA ILE A 48 10.80 -10.52 2.42
C ILE A 48 10.86 -10.25 0.91
N GLN A 49 11.38 -11.20 0.13
CA GLN A 49 11.53 -11.08 -1.32
C GLN A 49 10.17 -10.89 -2.00
N ILE A 50 9.13 -11.60 -1.53
CA ILE A 50 7.76 -11.49 -2.06
C ILE A 50 7.19 -10.10 -1.78
N THR A 51 7.36 -9.57 -0.56
CA THR A 51 6.88 -8.23 -0.20
C THR A 51 7.67 -7.14 -0.95
N SER A 52 8.99 -7.31 -1.04
CA SER A 52 9.89 -6.33 -1.64
C SER A 52 9.69 -6.24 -3.16
N ASP A 53 9.62 -7.36 -3.86
CA ASP A 53 9.43 -7.37 -5.31
C ASP A 53 8.06 -6.79 -5.72
N ILE A 54 7.05 -6.94 -4.87
CA ILE A 54 5.68 -6.47 -5.13
C ILE A 54 5.49 -4.99 -4.76
N TYR A 55 6.08 -4.49 -3.67
CA TYR A 55 5.80 -3.13 -3.18
C TYR A 55 6.97 -2.14 -3.24
N ALA A 56 8.20 -2.56 -3.61
CA ALA A 56 9.34 -1.65 -3.68
C ALA A 56 9.10 -0.46 -4.63
N HIS A 57 8.39 -0.66 -5.74
CA HIS A 57 8.04 0.42 -6.65
C HIS A 57 7.09 1.43 -5.99
N ILE A 58 6.10 0.95 -5.24
CA ILE A 58 5.13 1.79 -4.53
C ILE A 58 5.83 2.58 -3.43
N SER A 59 6.70 1.94 -2.65
CA SER A 59 7.48 2.62 -1.61
C SER A 59 8.35 3.75 -2.19
N LYS A 60 8.99 3.53 -3.35
CA LYS A 60 9.75 4.58 -4.06
C LYS A 60 8.88 5.77 -4.46
N GLU A 61 7.69 5.52 -5.01
CA GLU A 61 6.77 6.59 -5.40
C GLU A 61 6.22 7.36 -4.19
N LEU A 62 5.91 6.67 -3.09
CA LEU A 62 5.48 7.30 -1.83
C LEU A 62 6.58 8.18 -1.23
N ASN A 63 7.85 7.73 -1.29
CA ASN A 63 8.99 8.52 -0.85
C ASN A 63 9.17 9.78 -1.70
N LYS A 64 9.07 9.68 -3.04
CA LYS A 64 9.12 10.85 -3.92
C LYS A 64 8.01 11.85 -3.60
N LYS A 65 6.78 11.37 -3.39
CA LYS A 65 5.63 12.20 -3.02
C LYS A 65 5.82 12.89 -1.66
N SER A 66 6.44 12.20 -0.71
CA SER A 66 6.75 12.77 0.60
C SER A 66 7.82 13.85 0.51
N LEU A 67 8.86 13.61 -0.30
CA LEU A 67 9.91 14.59 -0.56
C LEU A 67 9.36 15.84 -1.26
N SER A 68 8.52 15.68 -2.29
CA SER A 68 7.93 16.83 -2.99
C SER A 68 7.06 17.69 -2.06
N LYS A 69 6.29 17.08 -1.16
CA LYS A 69 5.51 17.80 -0.14
C LYS A 69 6.41 18.54 0.84
N TYR A 70 7.53 17.92 1.25
CA TYR A 70 8.50 18.58 2.11
C TYR A 70 9.16 19.78 1.42
N GLU A 71 9.53 19.65 0.15
CA GLU A 71 10.08 20.76 -0.64
C GLU A 71 9.09 21.93 -0.76
N GLU A 72 7.81 21.64 -0.98
CA GLU A 72 6.74 22.65 -1.02
C GLU A 72 6.58 23.36 0.33
N PHE A 73 6.50 22.60 1.43
CA PHE A 73 6.44 23.14 2.79
C PHE A 73 7.67 24.02 3.10
N ALA A 74 8.86 23.54 2.77
CA ALA A 74 10.10 24.27 3.02
C ALA A 74 10.14 25.59 2.22
N LYS A 75 9.74 25.57 0.94
CA LYS A 75 9.65 26.80 0.11
C LYS A 75 8.62 27.79 0.65
N HIS A 76 7.50 27.32 1.19
CA HIS A 76 6.46 28.19 1.72
C HIS A 76 6.83 28.80 3.09
N ASN A 77 7.70 28.16 3.87
CA ASN A 77 8.11 28.63 5.20
C ASN A 77 9.50 29.27 5.27
N LEU A 78 10.27 29.27 4.17
CA LEU A 78 11.60 29.88 4.07
C LEU A 78 11.62 31.17 3.23
N ILE A 79 10.44 31.71 2.90
CA ILE A 79 10.24 33.05 2.32
C ILE A 79 9.32 33.81 3.28
#